data_AF-A0A930AUY9-F1
#
_entry.id   AF-A0A930AUY9-F1
#
_cell.length_a   1.000
_cell.length_b   1.000
_cell.length_c   1.000
_cell.angle_alpha   90.00
_cell.angle_beta   90.00
_cell.angle_gamma   90.00
#
_symmetry.space_group_name_H-M   'P 1'
#
loop_
_entity.id
_entity.type
_entity.pdbx_description
1 polymer ?
#
loop_
_entity_poly.entity_id
_entity_poly.type
_entity_poly.pdbx_seq_one_letter_code
_entity_poly.pdbx_strand_id
1 'polypeptide(L)' 'MTQFEDKFMEVQASMVSLALEYVQNQADKIFIYAIADSLYSFNLFYEIKGNIVHKHLVNDFLPTKSH' A
#
# COMPACT_ATOMS: atom_id res chain seq x y z
N MET A 1 11.91 -16.98 -21.06
CA MET A 1 12.56 -15.69 -20.75
C MET A 1 11.48 -14.83 -20.14
N THR A 2 11.57 -14.46 -18.86
CA THR A 2 10.56 -13.59 -18.23
C THR A 2 10.73 -12.17 -18.78
N GLN A 3 9.66 -11.57 -19.24
CA GLN A 3 9.67 -10.20 -19.75
C GLN A 3 9.72 -9.21 -18.59
N PHE A 4 10.09 -7.95 -18.88
CA PHE A 4 10.06 -6.87 -17.90
C PHE A 4 8.71 -6.79 -17.16
N GLU A 5 7.62 -6.97 -17.90
CA GLU A 5 6.25 -6.93 -17.38
C GLU A 5 5.99 -8.01 -16.31
N ASP A 6 6.51 -9.23 -16.50
CA ASP A 6 6.36 -10.32 -15.53
C ASP A 6 7.02 -9.96 -14.19
N LYS A 7 8.26 -9.45 -14.26
CA LYS A 7 9.03 -9.04 -13.08
C LYS A 7 8.41 -7.83 -12.40
N PHE A 8 7.89 -6.88 -13.18
CA PHE A 8 7.21 -5.72 -12.65
C PHE A 8 5.91 -6.10 -11.94
N MET A 9 5.14 -7.04 -12.49
CA MET A 9 3.91 -7.53 -11.88
C MET A 9 4.18 -8.26 -10.56
N GLU A 10 5.23 -9.09 -10.48
CA GLU A 10 5.66 -9.74 -9.22
C GLU A 10 5.96 -8.71 -8.11
N VAL A 11 6.66 -7.63 -8.47
CA VAL A 11 7.01 -6.55 -7.54
C VAL A 11 5.75 -5.80 -7.10
N GLN A 12 4.88 -5.39 -8.03
CA GLN A 12 3.64 -4.68 -7.71
C GLN A 12 2.71 -5.51 -6.82
N ALA A 13 2.55 -6.81 -7.09
CA ALA A 13 1.75 -7.70 -6.25
C ALA A 13 2.29 -7.78 -4.82
N SER A 14 3.61 -7.84 -4.67
CA SER A 14 4.28 -7.83 -3.36
C SER A 14 4.05 -6.51 -2.61
N MET A 15 4.11 -5.37 -3.30
CA MET A 15 3.84 -4.05 -2.71
C MET A 15 2.40 -3.94 -2.20
N VAL A 16 1.42 -4.44 -2.98
CA VAL A 16 0.01 -4.46 -2.57
C VAL A 16 -0.19 -5.37 -1.36
N SER A 17 0.40 -6.56 -1.35
CA SER A 17 0.31 -7.50 -0.22
C SER A 17 0.83 -6.87 1.09
N LEU A 18 2.01 -6.24 1.03
CA LEU A 18 2.60 -5.55 2.20
C LEU A 18 1.73 -4.38 2.67
N ALA A 19 1.23 -3.57 1.74
CA ALA A 19 0.38 -2.44 2.08
C ALA A 19 -0.95 -2.88 2.72
N LEU A 20 -1.52 -4.01 2.28
CA LEU A 20 -2.74 -4.58 2.83
C LEU A 20 -2.54 -5.19 4.23
N GLU A 21 -1.42 -5.87 4.44
CA GLU A 21 -1.02 -6.41 5.75
C GLU A 21 -0.86 -5.28 6.79
N TYR A 22 -0.24 -4.16 6.40
CA TYR A 22 -0.03 -2.99 7.27
C TYR A 22 -1.35 -2.46 7.87
N VAL A 23 -2.44 -2.51 7.10
CA VAL A 23 -3.78 -2.07 7.52
C VAL A 23 -4.68 -3.22 7.94
N GLN A 24 -4.10 -4.38 8.26
CA GLN A 24 -4.81 -5.56 8.75
C GLN A 24 -5.95 -6.01 7.82
N ASN A 25 -5.76 -5.89 6.50
CA ASN A 25 -6.75 -6.19 5.47
C ASN A 25 -8.04 -5.34 5.52
N GLN A 26 -8.00 -4.14 6.11
CA GLN A 26 -9.17 -3.27 6.28
C GLN A 26 -9.19 -2.05 5.35
N ALA A 27 -8.37 -2.04 4.29
CA ALA A 27 -8.43 -1.00 3.26
C ALA A 27 -9.34 -1.41 2.11
N ASP A 28 -10.20 -0.48 1.69
CA ASP A 28 -11.06 -0.61 0.51
C ASP A 28 -10.24 -0.44 -0.78
N LYS A 29 -9.29 0.51 -0.76
CA LYS A 29 -8.34 0.77 -1.85
C LYS A 29 -6.96 1.12 -1.31
N ILE A 30 -5.93 0.82 -2.09
CA ILE A 30 -4.54 1.16 -1.82
C ILE A 30 -4.02 2.00 -2.98
N PHE A 31 -3.49 3.18 -2.68
CA PHE A 31 -2.84 4.07 -3.64
C PHE A 31 -1.34 4.01 -3.41
N ILE A 32 -0.59 3.55 -4.39
CA ILE A 32 0.86 3.41 -4.33
C ILE A 32 1.48 4.38 -5.33
N TYR A 33 2.39 5.22 -4.85
CA TYR A 33 3.18 6.13 -5.66
C TYR A 33 4.65 5.78 -5.53
N ALA A 34 5.34 5.59 -6.66
CA ALA A 34 6.75 5.27 -6.71
C ALA A 34 7.45 6.08 -7.81
N ILE A 35 8.64 6.59 -7.49
CA ILE A 35 9.57 7.20 -8.44
C ILE A 35 10.85 6.37 -8.43
N ALA A 36 11.30 5.96 -9.61
CA ALA A 36 12.54 5.22 -9.83
C ALA A 36 13.31 5.88 -10.98
N ASP A 37 13.83 7.07 -10.71
CA ASP A 37 14.69 7.82 -11.63
C ASP A 37 15.91 8.34 -10.84
N SER A 38 16.30 9.60 -11.02
CA SER A 38 17.37 10.27 -10.29
C SER A 38 17.14 10.35 -8.77
N LEU A 39 15.87 10.22 -8.33
CA LEU A 39 15.48 10.02 -6.93
C LEU A 39 14.61 8.77 -6.80
N TYR A 40 14.97 7.91 -5.84
CA TYR A 40 14.13 6.79 -5.43
C TYR A 40 13.23 7.23 -4.27
N SER A 41 11.92 7.27 -4.52
CA SER A 41 10.94 7.66 -3.51
C SER A 41 9.69 6.82 -3.63
N PHE A 42 9.08 6.52 -2.48
CA PHE A 42 7.81 5.80 -2.43
C PHE A 42 6.91 6.42 -1.36
N ASN A 43 5.62 6.50 -1.69
CA ASN A 43 4.59 6.91 -0.74
C ASN A 43 3.30 6.13 -1.00
N LEU A 44 2.45 6.04 0.01
CA LEU A 44 1.21 5.29 -0.07
C LEU A 44 0.12 5.90 0.80
N PHE A 45 -1.12 5.77 0.33
CA PHE A 45 -2.34 6.22 0.98
C PHE A 45 -3.39 5.13 0.86
N TYR A 46 -4.35 5.15 1.77
CA TYR A 46 -5.42 4.16 1.85
C TYR A 46 -6.78 4.81 1.69
N GLU A 47 -7.73 4.07 1.14
CA GLU A 47 -9.15 4.34 1.37
C GLU A 47 -9.63 3.38 2.44
N ILE A 48 -10.10 3.89 3.58
CA ILE A 48 -10.65 3.10 4.68
C ILE A 48 -12.00 3.72 5.05
N LYS A 49 -13.09 2.95 4.89
CA LYS A 49 -14.46 3.39 5.21
C LYS A 49 -14.82 4.68 4.47
N GLY A 50 -14.42 4.78 3.19
CA GLY A 50 -14.65 5.95 2.33
C GLY A 50 -13.78 7.19 2.62
N ASN A 51 -12.80 7.10 3.55
CA ASN A 51 -11.88 8.20 3.85
C ASN A 51 -10.50 7.93 3.23
N ILE A 52 -9.87 8.96 2.65
CA ILE A 52 -8.48 8.90 2.21
C ILE A 52 -7.57 9.17 3.41
N VAL A 53 -6.74 8.20 3.76
CA VAL A 53 -5.93 8.19 4.99
C VAL A 53 -4.45 8.02 4.66
N HIS A 54 -3.61 8.88 5.24
CA HIS A 54 -2.16 8.74 5.16
C HIS A 54 -1.67 7.59 6.05
N LYS A 55 -0.58 6.91 5.67
CA LYS A 55 -0.04 5.75 6.40
C LYS A 55 0.16 5.97 7.91
N HIS A 56 0.49 7.19 8.36
CA HIS A 56 0.73 7.50 9.78
C HIS A 56 -0.56 7.79 10.57
N LEU A 57 -1.70 7.88 9.90
CA LEU A 57 -3.02 8.17 10.50
C LEU A 57 -3.94 6.94 10.49
N VAL A 58 -3.48 5.78 9.99
CA VAL A 58 -4.36 4.59 9.83
C VAL A 58 -4.95 4.11 11.16
N ASN A 59 -4.25 4.30 12.27
CA ASN A 59 -4.72 3.87 13.59
C ASN A 59 -5.98 4.62 14.07
N ASP A 60 -6.27 5.79 13.51
CA ASP A 60 -7.49 6.55 13.84
C ASP A 60 -8.74 5.94 13.16
N PHE A 61 -8.54 5.11 12.14
CA PHE A 61 -9.60 4.52 11.31
C PHE A 61 -9.73 3.01 11.49
N LEU A 62 -8.62 2.36 11.88
CA LEU A 62 -8.57 0.95 12.22
C LEU A 62 -9.09 0.75 13.65
N PRO A 63 -9.87 -0.31 13.92
CA PRO A 63 -10.25 -0.66 15.27
C PRO A 63 -8.98 -0.94 16.10
N THR A 64 -8.89 -0.33 17.28
CA THR A 64 -7.87 -0.68 18.27
C THR A 64 -8.02 -2.18 18.56
N LYS A 65 -6.98 -2.97 18.30
CA LYS A 65 -6.95 -4.33 18.82
C LYS A 65 -6.99 -4.21 20.34
N SER A 66 -8.14 -4.52 20.96
CA SER A 66 -8.14 -4.91 22.36
C SER A 66 -7.35 -6.21 22.42
N HIS A 67 -6.10 -6.10 22.88
CA HIS A 67 -5.33 -7.26 23.32
C HIS A 67 -6.01 -7.90 24.53
#